data_AF-A0A836VE82-F1
#
_entry.id   AF-A0A836VE82-F1
#
_cell.length_a   1.000
_cell.length_b   1.000
_cell.length_c   1.000
_cell.angle_alpha   90.00
_cell.angle_beta   90.00
_cell.angle_gamma   90.00
#
_symmetry.space_group_name_H-M   'P 1'
#
loop_
_entity.id
_entity.type
_entity.pdbx_description
1 polymer ?
#
loop_
_entity_poly.entity_id
_entity_poly.type
_entity_poly.pdbx_seq_one_letter_code
_entity_poly.pdbx_strand_id
1 'polypeptide(L)'
;DINNTAEVELDISLPLAEVRRKSLDYLERQYLKEVMTKHQGRINRASETAGITTRQLHKLLSKYGIRKEEYKPAHFATAKA
;
A
#
# COMPACT_ATOMS: atom_id res chain seq x y z
N ASP A 1 5.72 -18.70 3.46
CA ASP A 1 4.92 -18.46 2.25
C ASP A 1 3.86 -17.40 2.53
N ILE A 2 4.00 -16.21 1.95
CA ILE A 2 3.02 -15.11 2.08
C ILE A 2 2.29 -14.96 0.76
N ASN A 3 1.36 -15.88 0.50
CA ASN A 3 0.34 -15.71 -0.51
C ASN A 3 -0.73 -14.78 0.07
N ASN A 4 -0.46 -13.47 0.09
CA ASN A 4 -1.50 -12.47 0.25
C ASN A 4 -2.25 -12.37 -1.08
N THR A 5 -3.16 -13.32 -1.33
CA THR A 5 -4.02 -13.31 -2.51
C THR A 5 -4.93 -12.10 -2.38
N ALA A 6 -4.60 -11.01 -3.08
CA ALA A 6 -5.52 -9.90 -3.24
C ALA A 6 -6.75 -10.44 -4.00
N GLU A 7 -7.85 -10.68 -3.28
CA GLU A 7 -9.12 -11.01 -3.90
C GLU A 7 -9.56 -9.80 -4.74
N VAL A 8 -9.44 -9.95 -6.06
CA VAL A 8 -9.88 -8.94 -7.01
C VAL A 8 -11.34 -9.24 -7.34
N GLU A 9 -12.25 -8.37 -6.92
CA GLU A 9 -13.65 -8.45 -7.35
C GLU A 9 -13.75 -8.29 -8.88
N LEU A 10 -14.15 -9.37 -9.55
CA LEU A 10 -14.36 -9.42 -11.00
C LEU A 10 -15.81 -9.07 -11.31
N ASP A 11 -16.08 -7.77 -11.39
CA ASP A 11 -17.38 -7.28 -11.84
C ASP A 11 -17.43 -7.25 -13.38
N ILE A 12 -18.01 -8.32 -13.95
CA ILE A 12 -18.20 -8.46 -15.40
C ILE A 12 -19.25 -7.51 -15.99
N SER A 13 -19.96 -6.73 -15.15
CA SER A 13 -20.86 -5.68 -15.62
C SER A 13 -20.12 -4.41 -16.06
N LEU A 14 -18.84 -4.28 -15.68
CA LEU A 14 -17.99 -3.15 -16.02
C LEU A 14 -17.11 -3.42 -17.24
N PRO A 15 -16.74 -2.39 -18.03
CA PRO A 15 -15.74 -2.54 -19.08
C PRO A 15 -14.39 -3.02 -18.52
N LEU A 16 -13.69 -3.86 -19.29
CA LEU A 16 -12.39 -4.43 -18.90
C LEU A 16 -11.36 -3.37 -18.45
N ALA A 17 -11.38 -2.19 -19.06
CA ALA A 17 -10.48 -1.08 -18.70
C ALA A 17 -10.74 -0.57 -17.28
N GLU A 18 -12.01 -0.51 -16.85
CA GLU A 18 -12.38 -0.06 -15.52
C GLU A 18 -12.03 -1.08 -14.45
N VAL A 19 -12.33 -2.36 -14.71
CA VAL A 19 -11.95 -3.47 -13.84
C VAL A 19 -10.44 -3.43 -13.61
N ARG A 20 -9.64 -3.38 -14.69
CA ARG A 20 -8.18 -3.30 -14.60
C ARG A 20 -7.71 -2.11 -13.76
N ARG A 21 -8.27 -0.91 -13.98
CA ARG A 21 -7.91 0.28 -13.21
C ARG A 21 -8.17 0.09 -11.72
N LYS A 22 -9.38 -0.38 -11.36
CA LYS A 22 -9.77 -0.65 -9.97
C LYS A 22 -8.87 -1.70 -9.33
N SER A 23 -8.60 -2.80 -10.03
CA SER A 23 -7.73 -3.88 -9.54
C SER A 23 -6.31 -3.38 -9.29
N LEU A 24 -5.75 -2.59 -10.21
CA LEU A 24 -4.40 -2.03 -10.06
C LEU A 24 -4.31 -1.03 -8.91
N ASP A 25 -5.29 -0.12 -8.78
CA ASP A 25 -5.31 0.85 -7.67
C ASP A 25 -5.44 0.14 -6.31
N TYR A 26 -6.24 -0.93 -6.22
CA TYR A 26 -6.36 -1.75 -5.02
C TYR A 26 -5.06 -2.48 -4.68
N LEU A 27 -4.47 -3.15 -5.68
CA LEU A 27 -3.22 -3.89 -5.51
C LEU A 27 -2.06 -2.97 -5.11
N GLU A 28 -1.93 -1.82 -5.78
CA GLU A 28 -0.88 -0.83 -5.47
C GLU A 28 -1.05 -0.31 -4.03
N ARG A 29 -2.28 0.01 -3.61
CA ARG A 29 -2.58 0.41 -2.24
C ARG A 29 -2.21 -0.67 -1.24
N GLN A 30 -2.60 -1.92 -1.46
CA GLN A 30 -2.33 -3.01 -0.53
C GLN A 30 -0.82 -3.28 -0.43
N TYR A 31 -0.11 -3.31 -1.55
CA TYR A 31 1.33 -3.46 -1.58
C TYR A 31 2.03 -2.39 -0.75
N LEU A 32 1.65 -1.12 -0.91
CA LEU A 32 2.22 -0.01 -0.14
C LEU A 32 2.00 -0.16 1.36
N LYS A 33 0.81 -0.61 1.79
CA LYS A 33 0.51 -0.87 3.21
C LYS A 33 1.40 -1.96 3.79
N GLU A 34 1.58 -3.07 3.07
CA GLU A 34 2.45 -4.18 3.49
C GLU A 34 3.91 -3.72 3.63
N VAL A 35 4.41 -3.00 2.64
CA VAL A 35 5.78 -2.46 2.66
C VAL A 35 5.95 -1.45 3.81
N MET A 36 4.97 -0.56 4.03
CA MET A 36 5.00 0.36 5.17
C MET A 36 5.00 -0.37 6.51
N THR A 37 4.20 -1.43 6.64
CA THR A 37 4.11 -2.25 7.86
C THR A 37 5.42 -2.97 8.13
N LYS A 38 5.99 -3.64 7.11
CA LYS A 38 7.28 -4.34 7.21
C LYS A 38 8.42 -3.41 7.65
N HIS A 39 8.43 -2.18 7.15
CA HIS A 39 9.48 -1.20 7.45
C HIS A 39 9.10 -0.19 8.55
N GLN A 40 7.98 -0.40 9.24
CA GLN A 40 7.52 0.44 10.35
C GLN A 40 7.47 1.94 9.99
N GLY A 41 6.97 2.25 8.79
CA GLY A 41 6.85 3.62 8.28
C GLY A 41 8.17 4.28 7.87
N ARG A 42 9.29 3.53 7.81
CA ARG A 42 10.59 4.05 7.35
C ARG A 42 10.63 4.13 5.82
N ILE A 43 10.42 5.34 5.30
CA ILE A 43 10.34 5.62 3.86
C ILE A 43 11.57 5.13 3.08
N ASN A 44 12.80 5.37 3.55
CA ASN A 44 14.01 4.99 2.80
C ASN A 44 14.09 3.47 2.57
N ARG A 45 13.84 2.67 3.61
CA ARG A 45 13.87 1.20 3.53
C ARG A 45 12.69 0.65 2.73
N ALA A 46 11.54 1.30 2.84
CA ALA A 46 10.37 0.95 2.05
C ALA A 46 10.57 1.24 0.56
N SER A 47 11.18 2.38 0.20
CA SER A 47 11.45 2.73 -1.19
C SER A 47 12.49 1.80 -1.83
N GLU A 48 13.52 1.41 -1.07
CA GLU A 48 14.49 0.39 -1.50
C GLU A 48 13.81 -0.94 -1.81
N THR A 49 12.92 -1.41 -0.94
CA THR A 49 12.18 -2.67 -1.13
C THR A 49 11.19 -2.60 -2.29
N ALA A 50 10.56 -1.44 -2.48
CA ALA A 50 9.64 -1.20 -3.59
C ALA A 50 10.35 -0.92 -4.93
N GLY A 51 11.69 -0.77 -4.94
CA GLY A 51 12.45 -0.47 -6.15
C GLY A 51 12.13 0.89 -6.77
N ILE A 52 11.64 1.84 -5.97
CA ILE A 52 11.25 3.19 -6.43
C ILE A 52 11.98 4.26 -5.63
N THR A 53 11.94 5.50 -6.10
CA THR A 53 12.50 6.62 -5.35
C THR A 53 11.64 6.96 -4.13
N THR A 54 12.24 7.51 -3.08
CA THR A 54 11.52 8.02 -1.89
C THR A 54 10.47 9.06 -2.27
N ARG A 55 10.75 9.90 -3.27
CA ARG A 55 9.80 10.89 -3.81
C ARG A 55 8.58 10.22 -4.45
N GLN A 56 8.80 9.19 -5.26
CA GLN A 56 7.70 8.44 -5.88
C GLN A 56 6.87 7.73 -4.81
N LEU A 57 7.52 7.13 -3.82
CA LEU A 57 6.83 6.51 -2.69
C LEU A 57 5.96 7.53 -1.95
N HIS A 58 6.50 8.72 -1.62
CA HIS A 58 5.72 9.80 -1.02
C HIS A 58 4.51 10.20 -1.86
N LYS A 59 4.68 10.34 -3.18
CA LYS A 59 3.57 10.67 -4.09
C LYS A 59 2.47 9.60 -4.06
N LEU A 60 2.86 8.33 -4.06
CA LEU A 60 1.91 7.21 -3.99
C LEU A 60 1.18 7.14 -2.64
N LEU A 61 1.91 7.31 -1.53
CA LEU A 61 1.30 7.36 -0.20
C LEU A 61 0.28 8.50 -0.10
N SER A 62 0.61 9.69 -0.61
CA SER A 62 -0.34 10.82 -0.68
C SER A 62 -1.53 10.54 -1.60
N LYS A 63 -1.31 9.93 -2.78
CA LYS A 63 -2.40 9.52 -3.70
C LYS A 63 -3.42 8.63 -3.01
N TYR A 64 -2.95 7.72 -2.16
CA TYR A 64 -3.79 6.75 -1.45
C TYR A 64 -4.18 7.18 -0.03
N GLY A 65 -3.72 8.34 0.46
CA GLY A 65 -4.02 8.81 1.81
C GLY A 65 -3.37 7.96 2.92
N ILE A 66 -2.28 7.25 2.63
CA ILE A 66 -1.57 6.41 3.58
C ILE A 66 -0.56 7.28 4.33
N ARG A 67 -0.66 7.36 5.66
CA ARG A 67 0.27 8.14 6.49
C ARG A 67 1.33 7.23 7.07
N LYS A 68 2.60 7.58 6.90
CA LYS A 68 3.73 6.77 7.42
C LYS A 68 3.74 6.70 8.94
N GLU A 69 3.17 7.70 9.60
CA GLU A 69 3.08 7.83 11.06
C GLU A 69 2.27 6.68 11.69
N GLU A 70 1.24 6.20 10.99
CA GLU A 70 0.38 5.09 11.43
C GLU A 70 1.16 3.78 11.58
N TYR A 71 2.27 3.64 10.86
CA TYR A 71 3.12 2.44 10.86
C TYR A 71 4.31 2.55 11.80
N LYS A 72 4.51 3.71 12.46
CA LYS A 72 5.60 3.86 13.43
C LYS A 72 5.24 3.13 14.73
N PRO A 73 6.20 2.44 15.38
CA PRO A 73 5.92 1.65 16.57
C PRO A 73 5.29 2.45 17.72
N ALA A 74 5.67 3.74 17.85
CA ALA A 74 5.14 4.64 18.87
C ALA A 74 3.64 4.95 18.71
N HIS A 75 3.12 4.92 17.47
CA HIS A 75 1.71 5.18 17.18
C HIS A 75 0.86 3.89 17.26
N PHE A 76 1.48 2.74 17.02
CA PHE A 76 0.80 1.44 17.10
C PHE A 76 0.42 1.06 18.55
N ALA A 77 1.18 1.56 19.54
CA ALA A 77 0.88 1.36 20.96
C ALA A 77 -0.39 2.10 21.44
N THR A 78 -0.78 3.19 20.77
CA THR A 78 -1.94 4.02 21.15
C THR A 78 -3.23 3.58 20.46
N ALA A 79 -3.15 2.87 19.33
CA ALA A 79 -4.33 2.42 18.56
C ALA A 79 -4.92 1.08 19.04
N LYS A 80 -4.26 0.38 19.97
CA LYS A 80 -4.67 -0.93 20.50
C LYS A 80 -5.12 -0.88 21.97
N ALA A 81 -5.27 0.31 22.54
CA ALA A 81 -5.77 0.55 23.89
C ALA A 81 -7.26 0.95 23.86
#